data_AF-A0A8H3E9I7-F1
#
_entry.id   AF-A0A8H3E9I7-F1
#
_cell.length_a   1.000
_cell.length_b   1.000
_cell.length_c   1.000
_cell.angle_alpha   90.00
_cell.angle_beta   90.00
_cell.angle_gamma   90.00
#
_symmetry.space_group_name_H-M   'P 1'
#
loop_
_entity.id
_entity.type
_entity.pdbx_description
1 polymer ?
#
loop_
_entity_poly.entity_id
_entity_poly.type
_entity_poly.pdbx_seq_one_letter_code
_entity_poly.pdbx_strand_id
1 'polypeptide(L)'
;MEHHWDTWIAEEDWGAIQAQGFNTVRLPIGYYHLSGIDPSVLDDTDFGPYKYIFSGAWMRILRAIGDAERYGLGVLIDLHAAPGAQNRDAHSGTGTGEVRMWTRTNLSRTLHALQVLTAQLASRPNVVGIELVNEPANNNQVQKWYEDTLAALRKISPDLPLYIRQVDDAWDAPWYSKIVGARHDFIVLDHHLYRCFTPGDAAMSGDEHAAALRNSAPLVPLSAAARGNIIVGEWSAALNPASLRSNEAGEQDRQRRVWARAQLDAYEASCGGWFFWTWKKGTGWDAGWCAKDATLAAILPRWIGGRRKSEIKCIPSDPGWKRQAQSAALDQHKHYWASRGTYNELWRFESGYSTGWDDAILFMTFNDNGPSVSELGFRGEWLKRRVADHITVHGKSGNIWEFEHGFNQGFDTAWAGAF
;
A
#
# COMPACT_ATOMS: atom_id res chain seq x y z
N MET A 1 7.96 -28.65 0.58
CA MET A 1 7.24 -27.37 0.53
C MET A 1 6.11 -27.32 1.56
N GLU A 2 5.25 -28.34 1.65
CA GLU A 2 4.11 -28.34 2.57
C GLU A 2 4.46 -28.04 4.03
N HIS A 3 5.41 -28.78 4.63
CA HIS A 3 5.87 -28.51 5.99
C HIS A 3 6.33 -27.06 6.18
N HIS A 4 7.09 -26.51 5.21
CA HIS A 4 7.51 -25.11 5.27
C HIS A 4 6.30 -24.17 5.24
N TRP A 5 5.34 -24.34 4.33
CA TRP A 5 4.16 -23.47 4.31
C TRP A 5 3.30 -23.58 5.57
N ASP A 6 3.21 -24.77 6.17
CA ASP A 6 2.41 -25.02 7.37
C ASP A 6 3.06 -24.52 8.67
N THR A 7 4.38 -24.33 8.69
CA THR A 7 5.11 -23.89 9.89
C THR A 7 5.81 -22.55 9.72
N TRP A 8 5.87 -22.00 8.49
CA TRP A 8 6.59 -20.77 8.25
C TRP A 8 5.85 -19.59 8.82
N ILE A 9 4.56 -19.39 8.60
CA ILE A 9 3.78 -18.36 9.30
C ILE A 9 2.77 -19.08 10.18
N ALA A 10 2.89 -18.91 11.49
CA ALA A 10 2.06 -19.59 12.48
C ALA A 10 1.14 -18.61 13.23
N GLU A 11 0.25 -19.13 14.08
CA GLU A 11 -0.72 -18.33 14.83
C GLU A 11 -0.04 -17.22 15.67
N GLU A 12 1.14 -17.51 16.23
CA GLU A 12 1.91 -16.55 17.03
C GLU A 12 2.42 -15.37 16.19
N ASP A 13 2.67 -15.58 14.90
CA ASP A 13 3.08 -14.51 13.99
C ASP A 13 1.93 -13.54 13.74
N TRP A 14 0.73 -14.05 13.46
CA TRP A 14 -0.46 -13.21 13.24
C TRP A 14 -0.79 -12.36 14.46
N GLY A 15 -0.75 -12.96 15.66
CA GLY A 15 -0.93 -12.23 16.91
C GLY A 15 0.14 -11.17 17.15
N ALA A 16 1.40 -11.45 16.80
CA ALA A 16 2.49 -10.48 16.94
C ALA A 16 2.40 -9.34 15.91
N ILE A 17 1.99 -9.61 14.67
CA ILE A 17 1.73 -8.59 13.63
C ILE A 17 0.66 -7.62 14.13
N GLN A 18 -0.48 -8.14 14.60
CA GLN A 18 -1.57 -7.32 15.13
C GLN A 18 -1.15 -6.56 16.40
N ALA A 19 -0.45 -7.21 17.33
CA ALA A 19 -0.02 -6.59 18.59
C ALA A 19 0.99 -5.44 18.39
N GLN A 20 1.74 -5.46 17.28
CA GLN A 20 2.61 -4.37 16.87
C GLN A 20 1.86 -3.22 16.18
N GLY A 21 0.58 -3.38 15.84
CA GLY A 21 -0.26 -2.35 15.23
C GLY A 21 -0.23 -2.32 13.70
N PHE A 22 0.37 -3.34 13.06
CA PHE A 22 0.16 -3.53 11.63
C PHE A 22 -1.30 -3.85 11.35
N ASN A 23 -1.84 -3.33 10.25
CA ASN A 23 -3.23 -3.51 9.83
C ASN A 23 -3.36 -4.25 8.49
N THR A 24 -2.26 -4.46 7.76
CA THR A 24 -2.26 -5.06 6.42
C THR A 24 -0.98 -5.86 6.21
N VAL A 25 -1.09 -7.00 5.52
CA VAL A 25 0.05 -7.81 5.06
C VAL A 25 0.11 -7.83 3.54
N ARG A 26 1.31 -7.74 2.95
CA ARG A 26 1.54 -8.04 1.53
C ARG A 26 1.96 -9.51 1.43
N LEU A 27 1.27 -10.27 0.58
CA LEU A 27 1.46 -11.71 0.40
C LEU A 27 1.99 -12.00 -1.02
N PRO A 28 3.32 -12.12 -1.18
CA PRO A 28 3.94 -12.53 -2.42
C PRO A 28 3.56 -13.96 -2.79
N ILE A 29 3.07 -14.16 -4.01
CA ILE A 29 2.74 -15.46 -4.58
C ILE A 29 3.29 -15.59 -6.01
N GLY A 30 3.73 -16.79 -6.38
CA GLY A 30 4.04 -17.10 -7.77
C GLY A 30 2.82 -17.62 -8.52
N TYR A 31 2.80 -17.41 -9.85
CA TYR A 31 1.75 -17.95 -10.71
C TYR A 31 1.56 -19.46 -10.56
N TYR A 32 2.64 -20.19 -10.25
CA TYR A 32 2.62 -21.64 -10.03
C TYR A 32 1.82 -22.08 -8.80
N HIS A 33 1.61 -21.21 -7.81
CA HIS A 33 0.73 -21.50 -6.67
C HIS A 33 -0.74 -21.63 -7.09
N LEU A 34 -1.14 -21.02 -8.21
CA LEU A 34 -2.51 -21.08 -8.73
C LEU A 34 -2.83 -22.42 -9.39
N SER A 35 -1.82 -23.27 -9.62
CA SER A 35 -2.03 -24.60 -10.19
C SER A 35 -2.89 -25.52 -9.32
N GLY A 36 -3.02 -25.21 -8.02
CA GLY A 36 -3.94 -25.89 -7.10
C GLY A 36 -5.42 -25.58 -7.35
N ILE A 37 -5.73 -24.49 -8.06
CA ILE A 37 -7.10 -24.16 -8.47
C ILE A 37 -7.31 -24.28 -9.98
N ASP A 38 -6.39 -23.73 -10.77
CA ASP A 38 -6.41 -23.83 -12.22
C ASP A 38 -5.05 -24.31 -12.72
N PRO A 39 -4.90 -25.61 -13.01
CA PRO A 39 -3.71 -26.17 -13.61
C PRO A 39 -3.19 -25.49 -14.87
N SER A 40 -4.09 -24.93 -15.70
CA SER A 40 -3.74 -24.42 -17.03
C SER A 40 -2.87 -23.16 -16.99
N VAL A 41 -2.75 -22.53 -15.82
CA VAL A 41 -1.77 -21.46 -15.54
C VAL A 41 -0.32 -21.91 -15.74
N LEU A 42 -0.05 -23.22 -15.71
CA LEU A 42 1.27 -23.81 -15.89
C LEU A 42 1.51 -24.41 -17.29
N ASP A 43 0.50 -24.40 -18.16
CA ASP A 43 0.64 -24.97 -19.49
C ASP A 43 1.68 -24.16 -20.30
N ASP A 44 2.66 -24.86 -20.87
CA ASP A 44 3.76 -24.30 -21.66
C ASP A 44 4.68 -23.33 -20.88
N THR A 45 4.78 -23.49 -19.55
CA THR A 45 5.66 -22.68 -18.70
C THR A 45 6.78 -23.49 -18.06
N ASP A 46 7.79 -22.78 -17.53
CA ASP A 46 8.94 -23.38 -16.82
C ASP A 46 8.54 -24.26 -15.62
N PHE A 47 7.36 -24.01 -15.03
CA PHE A 47 6.86 -24.73 -13.86
C PHE A 47 5.84 -25.84 -14.19
N GLY A 48 5.48 -26.04 -15.46
CA GLY A 48 4.62 -27.14 -15.91
C GLY A 48 5.02 -28.52 -15.36
N PRO A 49 6.31 -28.92 -15.49
CA PRO A 49 6.79 -30.20 -14.95
C PRO A 49 6.70 -30.33 -13.42
N TYR A 50 6.59 -29.22 -12.70
CA TYR A 50 6.64 -29.15 -11.24
C TYR A 50 5.27 -28.93 -10.58
N LYS A 51 4.17 -28.99 -11.35
CA LYS A 51 2.80 -28.76 -10.88
C LYS A 51 2.46 -29.49 -9.56
N TYR A 52 2.87 -30.75 -9.43
CA TYR A 52 2.57 -31.57 -8.25
C TYR A 52 3.11 -30.94 -6.94
N ILE A 53 4.23 -30.22 -7.01
CA ILE A 53 4.86 -29.54 -5.86
C ILE A 53 3.95 -28.45 -5.30
N PHE A 54 3.17 -27.77 -6.15
CA PHE A 54 2.40 -26.57 -5.80
C PHE A 54 0.89 -26.82 -5.69
N SER A 55 0.43 -28.04 -5.93
CA SER A 55 -0.99 -28.43 -5.86
C SER A 55 -1.65 -28.06 -4.52
N GLY A 56 -0.92 -28.15 -3.40
CA GLY A 56 -1.39 -27.79 -2.06
C GLY A 56 -1.18 -26.32 -1.67
N ALA A 57 -0.63 -25.46 -2.53
CA ALA A 57 -0.30 -24.08 -2.17
C ALA A 57 -1.54 -23.20 -2.04
N TRP A 58 -2.50 -23.33 -2.96
CA TRP A 58 -3.68 -22.47 -3.01
C TRP A 58 -4.51 -22.51 -1.72
N MET A 59 -4.77 -23.69 -1.17
CA MET A 59 -5.50 -23.83 0.10
C MET A 59 -4.81 -23.13 1.28
N ARG A 60 -3.47 -23.06 1.25
CA ARG A 60 -2.67 -22.38 2.29
C ARG A 60 -2.67 -20.87 2.11
N ILE A 61 -2.70 -20.38 0.86
CA ILE A 61 -2.95 -18.96 0.55
C ILE A 61 -4.34 -18.55 1.08
N LEU A 62 -5.38 -19.36 0.79
CA LEU A 62 -6.72 -19.08 1.29
C LEU A 62 -6.78 -19.09 2.82
N ARG A 63 -6.05 -20.01 3.47
CA ARG A 63 -5.90 -20.07 4.94
C ARG A 63 -5.23 -18.80 5.48
N ALA A 64 -4.10 -18.38 4.92
CA ALA A 64 -3.40 -17.18 5.33
C ALA A 64 -4.27 -15.92 5.22
N ILE A 65 -5.07 -15.80 4.14
CA ILE A 65 -6.05 -14.71 4.00
C ILE A 65 -7.13 -14.78 5.08
N GLY A 66 -7.62 -15.97 5.42
CA GLY A 66 -8.59 -16.16 6.49
C GLY A 66 -8.01 -15.92 7.89
N ASP A 67 -6.76 -16.30 8.13
CA ASP A 67 -6.05 -16.01 9.37
C ASP A 67 -5.86 -14.50 9.51
N ALA A 68 -5.42 -13.80 8.46
CA ALA A 68 -5.34 -12.34 8.43
C ALA A 68 -6.70 -11.70 8.78
N GLU A 69 -7.81 -12.18 8.20
CA GLU A 69 -9.17 -11.72 8.52
C GLU A 69 -9.51 -11.89 10.01
N ARG A 70 -9.18 -13.05 10.63
CA ARG A 70 -9.42 -13.29 12.06
C ARG A 70 -8.71 -12.29 12.97
N TYR A 71 -7.57 -11.77 12.52
CA TYR A 71 -6.77 -10.78 13.23
C TYR A 71 -7.08 -9.33 12.80
N GLY A 72 -8.11 -9.10 11.98
CA GLY A 72 -8.47 -7.76 11.50
C GLY A 72 -7.45 -7.17 10.52
N LEU A 73 -6.68 -8.03 9.83
CA LEU A 73 -5.64 -7.63 8.89
C LEU A 73 -6.16 -7.69 7.45
N GLY A 74 -5.90 -6.63 6.69
CA GLY A 74 -6.02 -6.62 5.24
C GLY A 74 -4.90 -7.43 4.57
N VAL A 75 -5.13 -7.88 3.34
CA VAL A 75 -4.16 -8.61 2.53
C VAL A 75 -4.04 -7.99 1.14
N LEU A 76 -2.85 -7.51 0.81
CA LEU A 76 -2.45 -7.17 -0.56
C LEU A 76 -1.82 -8.42 -1.19
N ILE A 77 -2.40 -8.93 -2.27
CA ILE A 77 -1.88 -10.10 -2.97
C ILE A 77 -0.93 -9.61 -4.05
N ASP A 78 0.30 -10.11 -4.05
CA ASP A 78 1.31 -9.71 -5.03
C ASP A 78 1.71 -10.89 -5.92
N LEU A 79 1.55 -10.74 -7.24
CA LEU A 79 2.10 -11.69 -8.20
C LEU A 79 3.61 -11.50 -8.34
N HIS A 80 4.35 -12.09 -7.41
CA HIS A 80 5.79 -11.90 -7.25
C HIS A 80 6.63 -12.67 -8.27
N ALA A 81 6.07 -13.73 -8.85
CA ALA A 81 6.74 -14.53 -9.88
C ALA A 81 5.80 -14.76 -11.06
N ALA A 82 6.18 -14.24 -12.23
CA ALA A 82 5.48 -14.43 -13.50
C ALA A 82 6.13 -15.53 -14.36
N PRO A 83 5.37 -16.18 -15.26
CA PRO A 83 5.92 -17.09 -16.27
C PRO A 83 7.13 -16.49 -17.01
N GLY A 84 8.23 -17.22 -17.06
CA GLY A 84 9.47 -16.79 -17.72
C GLY A 84 10.29 -15.72 -16.98
N ALA A 85 9.93 -15.36 -15.75
CA ALA A 85 10.53 -14.29 -14.94
C ALA A 85 10.44 -12.88 -15.56
N GLN A 86 9.95 -11.96 -14.75
CA GLN A 86 9.80 -10.55 -15.09
C GLN A 86 11.07 -9.73 -14.85
N ASN A 87 11.99 -10.24 -14.03
CA ASN A 87 13.28 -9.62 -13.74
C ASN A 87 14.39 -10.69 -13.63
N ARG A 88 15.62 -10.25 -13.35
CA ARG A 88 16.80 -11.13 -13.32
C ARG A 88 17.05 -11.74 -11.95
N ASP A 89 16.32 -11.30 -10.94
CA ASP A 89 16.58 -11.65 -9.56
C ASP A 89 15.89 -12.97 -9.19
N ALA A 90 16.51 -13.72 -8.27
CA ALA A 90 16.05 -15.06 -7.90
C ALA A 90 14.62 -15.08 -7.32
N HIS A 91 14.15 -13.94 -6.78
CA HIS A 91 12.81 -13.81 -6.24
C HIS A 91 11.69 -13.89 -7.30
N SER A 92 12.00 -13.76 -8.60
CA SER A 92 11.05 -14.00 -9.71
C SER A 92 10.75 -15.49 -9.94
N GLY A 93 11.33 -16.39 -9.14
CA GLY A 93 11.07 -17.82 -9.14
C GLY A 93 12.00 -18.63 -10.05
N THR A 94 12.53 -18.05 -11.13
CA THR A 94 13.53 -18.71 -11.98
C THR A 94 14.89 -18.05 -11.76
N GLY A 95 15.77 -18.68 -10.98
CA GLY A 95 17.15 -18.20 -10.72
C GLY A 95 18.10 -18.27 -11.93
N THR A 96 17.58 -18.16 -13.15
CA THR A 96 18.32 -18.26 -14.42
C THR A 96 18.99 -16.94 -14.80
N GLY A 97 18.54 -15.81 -14.25
CA GLY A 97 19.01 -14.47 -14.61
C GLY A 97 18.48 -13.95 -15.96
N GLU A 98 17.56 -14.69 -16.60
CA GLU A 98 16.96 -14.34 -17.89
C GLU A 98 15.55 -13.77 -17.71
N VAL A 99 15.23 -12.71 -18.45
CA VAL A 99 13.88 -12.13 -18.50
C VAL A 99 13.15 -12.63 -19.73
N ARG A 100 12.21 -13.55 -19.56
CA ARG A 100 11.43 -14.17 -20.66
C ARG A 100 9.92 -13.94 -20.53
N MET A 101 9.45 -13.19 -19.54
CA MET A 101 8.04 -12.81 -19.38
C MET A 101 7.43 -12.21 -20.66
N TRP A 102 8.22 -11.45 -21.41
CA TRP A 102 7.78 -10.67 -22.56
C TRP A 102 7.51 -11.47 -23.86
N THR A 103 7.43 -12.79 -23.77
CA THR A 103 6.95 -13.63 -24.90
C THR A 103 5.43 -13.67 -24.91
N ARG A 104 4.84 -13.89 -26.09
CA ARG A 104 3.36 -13.99 -26.25
C ARG A 104 2.74 -15.03 -25.30
N THR A 105 3.38 -16.19 -25.16
CA THR A 105 2.91 -17.28 -24.30
C THR A 105 2.94 -16.84 -22.83
N ASN A 106 4.07 -16.30 -22.36
CA ASN A 106 4.22 -15.91 -20.96
C ASN A 106 3.29 -14.75 -20.59
N LEU A 107 3.17 -13.71 -21.42
CA LEU A 107 2.21 -12.62 -21.18
C LEU A 107 0.77 -13.11 -21.07
N SER A 108 0.37 -14.05 -21.94
CA SER A 108 -0.97 -14.64 -21.91
C SER A 108 -1.20 -15.48 -20.66
N ARG A 109 -0.18 -16.20 -20.17
CA ARG A 109 -0.26 -17.00 -18.95
C ARG A 109 -0.25 -16.14 -17.69
N THR A 110 0.51 -15.06 -17.66
CA THR A 110 0.46 -14.07 -16.57
C THR A 110 -0.93 -13.44 -16.48
N LEU A 111 -1.51 -13.03 -17.62
CA LEU A 111 -2.87 -12.49 -17.65
C LEU A 111 -3.89 -13.51 -17.13
N HIS A 112 -3.80 -14.76 -17.58
CA HIS A 112 -4.68 -15.83 -17.12
C HIS A 112 -4.58 -16.05 -15.61
N ALA A 113 -3.36 -16.10 -15.06
CA ALA A 113 -3.11 -16.19 -13.63
C ALA A 113 -3.77 -15.02 -12.84
N LEU A 114 -3.65 -13.78 -13.33
CA LEU A 114 -4.28 -12.62 -12.72
C LEU A 114 -5.81 -12.64 -12.81
N GLN A 115 -6.37 -13.17 -13.90
CA GLN A 115 -7.82 -13.35 -14.04
C GLN A 115 -8.34 -14.38 -13.04
N VAL A 116 -7.63 -15.50 -12.87
CA VAL A 116 -7.95 -16.53 -11.86
C VAL A 116 -7.89 -15.91 -10.46
N LEU A 117 -6.81 -15.20 -10.12
CA LEU A 117 -6.67 -14.51 -8.83
C LEU A 117 -7.81 -13.53 -8.56
N THR A 118 -8.09 -12.67 -9.53
CA THR A 118 -9.15 -11.66 -9.40
C THR A 118 -10.51 -12.31 -9.20
N ALA A 119 -10.85 -13.33 -9.98
CA ALA A 119 -12.12 -14.04 -9.86
C ALA A 119 -12.29 -14.72 -8.49
N GLN A 120 -11.21 -15.22 -7.90
CA GLN A 120 -11.26 -15.90 -6.61
C GLN A 120 -11.30 -14.95 -5.41
N LEU A 121 -10.62 -13.80 -5.51
CA LEU A 121 -10.34 -12.96 -4.35
C LEU A 121 -11.14 -11.65 -4.33
N ALA A 122 -11.74 -11.22 -5.45
CA ALA A 122 -12.45 -9.94 -5.53
C ALA A 122 -13.66 -9.81 -4.57
N SER A 123 -14.24 -10.92 -4.14
CA SER A 123 -15.39 -10.91 -3.21
C SER A 123 -14.98 -10.95 -1.73
N ARG A 124 -13.68 -11.06 -1.43
CA ARG A 124 -13.18 -11.15 -0.05
C ARG A 124 -12.94 -9.75 0.52
N PRO A 125 -13.63 -9.35 1.60
CA PRO A 125 -13.59 -7.98 2.09
C PRO A 125 -12.23 -7.57 2.66
N ASN A 126 -11.45 -8.52 3.19
CA ASN A 126 -10.11 -8.25 3.71
C ASN A 126 -9.01 -8.28 2.63
N VAL A 127 -9.33 -8.56 1.36
CA VAL A 127 -8.35 -8.43 0.26
C VAL A 127 -8.35 -6.97 -0.20
N VAL A 128 -7.30 -6.23 0.15
CA VAL A 128 -7.21 -4.79 -0.12
C VAL A 128 -6.76 -4.48 -1.55
N GLY A 129 -6.30 -5.50 -2.28
CA GLY A 129 -6.05 -5.40 -3.72
C GLY A 129 -5.16 -6.51 -4.25
N ILE A 130 -4.86 -6.41 -5.55
CA ILE A 130 -3.96 -7.32 -6.26
C ILE A 130 -2.91 -6.50 -7.00
N GLU A 131 -1.63 -6.78 -6.76
CA GLU A 131 -0.50 -6.28 -7.52
C GLU A 131 -0.23 -7.16 -8.74
N LEU A 132 -0.17 -6.54 -9.91
CA LEU A 132 -0.18 -7.26 -11.19
C LEU A 132 1.11 -8.03 -11.44
N VAL A 133 2.25 -7.45 -11.08
CA VAL A 133 3.56 -8.09 -11.17
C VAL A 133 4.60 -7.32 -10.35
N ASN A 134 5.40 -8.03 -9.56
CA ASN A 134 6.49 -7.44 -8.79
C ASN A 134 7.71 -7.10 -9.65
N GLU A 135 8.24 -5.88 -9.52
CA GLU A 135 9.52 -5.41 -10.10
C GLU A 135 9.82 -5.88 -11.53
N PRO A 136 8.98 -5.58 -12.54
CA PRO A 136 9.27 -5.93 -13.92
C PRO A 136 10.49 -5.15 -14.44
N ALA A 137 11.43 -5.83 -15.10
CA ALA A 137 12.56 -5.20 -15.76
C ALA A 137 12.09 -4.30 -16.91
N ASN A 138 12.86 -3.24 -17.21
CA ASN A 138 12.49 -2.29 -18.25
C ASN A 138 12.28 -2.96 -19.62
N ASN A 139 11.07 -2.78 -20.16
CA ASN A 139 10.67 -3.28 -21.46
C ASN A 139 9.61 -2.37 -22.07
N ASN A 140 9.68 -2.14 -23.39
CA ASN A 140 8.71 -1.30 -24.10
C ASN A 140 7.28 -1.88 -24.13
N GLN A 141 7.09 -3.15 -23.75
CA GLN A 141 5.78 -3.80 -23.65
C GLN A 141 5.09 -3.61 -22.30
N VAL A 142 5.79 -3.16 -21.24
CA VAL A 142 5.24 -3.06 -19.86
C VAL A 142 3.97 -2.22 -19.84
N GLN A 143 4.02 -1.02 -20.41
CA GLN A 143 2.89 -0.09 -20.38
C GLN A 143 1.65 -0.69 -21.05
N LYS A 144 1.81 -1.16 -22.30
CA LYS A 144 0.70 -1.74 -23.05
C LYS A 144 0.14 -2.98 -22.33
N TRP A 145 1.02 -3.81 -21.77
CA TRP A 145 0.60 -4.98 -21.01
C TRP A 145 -0.20 -4.61 -19.77
N TYR A 146 0.21 -3.57 -19.01
CA TYR A 146 -0.58 -3.05 -17.90
C TYR A 146 -1.96 -2.56 -18.35
N GLU A 147 -2.04 -1.76 -19.42
CA GLU A 147 -3.31 -1.26 -19.94
C GLU A 147 -4.27 -2.39 -20.34
N ASP A 148 -3.77 -3.37 -21.11
CA ASP A 148 -4.56 -4.51 -21.57
C ASP A 148 -5.00 -5.40 -20.40
N THR A 149 -4.10 -5.63 -19.42
CA THR A 149 -4.36 -6.43 -18.22
C THR A 149 -5.39 -5.76 -17.32
N LEU A 150 -5.23 -4.47 -17.02
CA LEU A 150 -6.19 -3.71 -16.23
C LEU A 150 -7.58 -3.73 -16.88
N ALA A 151 -7.65 -3.51 -18.20
CA ALA A 151 -8.92 -3.58 -18.93
C ALA A 151 -9.58 -4.97 -18.85
N ALA A 152 -8.79 -6.05 -18.85
CA ALA A 152 -9.30 -7.41 -18.70
C ALA A 152 -9.79 -7.68 -17.26
N LEU A 153 -9.04 -7.28 -16.24
CA LEU A 153 -9.39 -7.51 -14.83
C LEU A 153 -10.60 -6.68 -14.39
N ARG A 154 -10.75 -5.46 -14.92
CA ARG A 154 -11.92 -4.61 -14.65
C ARG A 154 -13.24 -5.20 -15.15
N LYS A 155 -13.21 -6.11 -16.13
CA LYS A 155 -14.39 -6.87 -16.56
C LYS A 155 -14.82 -7.93 -15.54
N ILE A 156 -13.88 -8.38 -14.68
CA ILE A 156 -14.12 -9.36 -13.63
C ILE A 156 -14.50 -8.65 -12.34
N SER A 157 -13.73 -7.63 -11.94
CA SER A 157 -14.00 -6.79 -10.78
C SER A 157 -13.77 -5.31 -11.09
N PRO A 158 -14.87 -4.53 -11.26
CA PRO A 158 -14.78 -3.09 -11.51
C PRO A 158 -14.13 -2.31 -10.37
N ASP A 159 -14.35 -2.75 -9.12
CA ASP A 159 -14.07 -1.95 -7.93
C ASP A 159 -12.81 -2.36 -7.15
N LEU A 160 -12.29 -3.58 -7.37
CA LEU A 160 -11.11 -4.07 -6.64
C LEU A 160 -9.88 -3.17 -6.90
N PRO A 161 -9.18 -2.66 -5.88
CA PRO A 161 -7.95 -1.92 -6.10
C PRO A 161 -6.90 -2.80 -6.79
N LEU A 162 -6.30 -2.29 -7.86
CA LEU A 162 -5.22 -2.97 -8.58
C LEU A 162 -3.94 -2.17 -8.45
N TYR A 163 -2.84 -2.85 -8.16
CA TYR A 163 -1.55 -2.23 -7.89
C TYR A 163 -0.63 -2.48 -9.09
N ILE A 164 0.05 -1.42 -9.52
CA ILE A 164 1.07 -1.51 -10.57
C ILE A 164 2.41 -1.04 -10.01
N ARG A 165 3.46 -1.76 -10.37
CA ARG A 165 4.81 -1.44 -9.96
C ARG A 165 5.48 -0.58 -11.03
N GLN A 166 6.10 0.54 -10.61
CA GLN A 166 6.99 1.30 -11.50
C GLN A 166 8.18 0.43 -11.94
N VAL A 167 8.83 0.81 -13.03
CA VAL A 167 10.06 0.16 -13.51
C VAL A 167 11.26 0.91 -12.95
N ASP A 168 12.04 0.30 -12.05
CA ASP A 168 13.07 1.00 -11.27
C ASP A 168 14.29 1.43 -12.08
N ASP A 169 14.70 0.63 -13.07
CA ASP A 169 15.81 0.93 -13.97
C ASP A 169 15.46 1.96 -15.06
N ALA A 170 14.21 2.47 -15.06
CA ALA A 170 13.72 3.49 -15.98
C ALA A 170 13.53 4.88 -15.34
N TRP A 171 13.78 5.05 -14.03
CA TRP A 171 13.59 6.33 -13.30
C TRP A 171 12.19 6.93 -13.44
N ASP A 172 11.17 6.07 -13.56
CA ASP A 172 9.89 6.46 -14.16
C ASP A 172 8.77 6.73 -13.14
N ALA A 173 9.10 6.83 -11.85
CA ALA A 173 8.15 7.13 -10.76
C ALA A 173 7.27 8.36 -11.06
N PRO A 174 7.82 9.50 -11.56
CA PRO A 174 7.01 10.67 -11.90
C PRO A 174 6.06 10.46 -13.09
N TRP A 175 6.35 9.52 -13.98
CA TRP A 175 5.49 9.20 -15.13
C TRP A 175 4.37 8.25 -14.72
N TYR A 176 4.69 7.16 -14.01
CA TYR A 176 3.69 6.22 -13.50
C TYR A 176 2.72 6.91 -12.55
N SER A 177 3.18 7.81 -11.69
CA SER A 177 2.30 8.58 -10.79
C SER A 177 1.30 9.44 -11.55
N LYS A 178 1.70 10.09 -12.65
CA LYS A 178 0.77 10.84 -13.53
C LYS A 178 -0.23 9.92 -14.22
N ILE A 179 0.17 8.73 -14.66
CA ILE A 179 -0.74 7.77 -15.28
C ILE A 179 -1.77 7.31 -14.27
N VAL A 180 -1.35 6.86 -13.08
CA VAL A 180 -2.26 6.48 -11.99
C VAL A 180 -3.20 7.63 -11.65
N GLY A 181 -2.66 8.84 -11.55
CA GLY A 181 -3.41 10.07 -11.32
C GLY A 181 -4.30 10.55 -12.47
N ALA A 182 -4.19 9.99 -13.67
CA ALA A 182 -5.08 10.30 -14.80
C ALA A 182 -6.23 9.30 -14.93
N ARG A 183 -6.11 8.12 -14.29
CA ARG A 183 -7.11 7.05 -14.39
C ARG A 183 -8.38 7.35 -13.59
N HIS A 184 -9.49 6.77 -14.05
CA HIS A 184 -10.79 6.84 -13.40
C HIS A 184 -11.08 5.63 -12.50
N ASP A 185 -10.48 4.49 -12.81
CA ASP A 185 -10.56 3.29 -11.99
C ASP A 185 -9.52 3.28 -10.87
N PHE A 186 -9.75 2.45 -9.85
CA PHE A 186 -8.94 2.45 -8.63
C PHE A 186 -7.62 1.71 -8.84
N ILE A 187 -6.60 2.45 -9.28
CA ILE A 187 -5.22 1.95 -9.43
C ILE A 187 -4.33 2.60 -8.39
N VAL A 188 -3.41 1.81 -7.85
CA VAL A 188 -2.39 2.25 -6.89
C VAL A 188 -1.00 2.01 -7.45
N LEU A 189 -0.13 3.01 -7.29
CA LEU A 189 1.29 2.89 -7.62
C LEU A 189 2.04 2.25 -6.46
N ASP A 190 2.77 1.19 -6.74
CA ASP A 190 3.76 0.64 -5.82
C ASP A 190 5.16 1.21 -6.12
N HIS A 191 5.85 1.64 -5.06
CA HIS A 191 7.21 2.16 -5.05
C HIS A 191 8.04 1.40 -4.01
N HIS A 192 9.20 0.86 -4.37
CA HIS A 192 10.11 0.30 -3.36
C HIS A 192 11.25 1.26 -3.03
N LEU A 193 11.57 1.38 -1.75
CA LEU A 193 12.61 2.28 -1.27
C LEU A 193 13.67 1.51 -0.48
N TYR A 194 14.84 1.35 -1.09
CA TYR A 194 16.02 0.78 -0.45
C TYR A 194 17.22 1.73 -0.53
N ARG A 195 18.10 1.66 0.48
CA ARG A 195 19.37 2.39 0.56
C ARG A 195 20.52 1.47 0.92
N CYS A 196 20.63 0.35 0.20
CA CYS A 196 21.63 -0.68 0.46
C CYS A 196 22.34 -1.25 -0.77
N PHE A 197 21.87 -0.99 -2.00
CA PHE A 197 22.29 -1.74 -3.19
C PHE A 197 23.22 -0.98 -4.13
N THR A 198 23.36 0.33 -3.98
CA THR A 198 24.16 1.15 -4.90
C THR A 198 25.44 1.68 -4.23
N PRO A 199 26.47 2.04 -5.02
CA PRO A 199 27.64 2.76 -4.49
C PRO A 199 27.28 4.10 -3.84
N GLY A 200 26.22 4.77 -4.33
CA GLY A 200 25.70 6.00 -3.71
C GLY A 200 25.15 5.75 -2.32
N ASP A 201 24.52 4.60 -2.09
CA ASP A 201 24.03 4.22 -0.76
C ASP A 201 25.18 4.04 0.23
N ALA A 202 26.25 3.35 -0.18
CA ALA A 202 27.46 3.12 0.61
C ALA A 202 28.20 4.42 0.98
N ALA A 203 28.01 5.48 0.18
CA ALA A 203 28.64 6.77 0.38
C ALA A 203 27.99 7.61 1.49
N MET A 204 26.78 7.25 1.94
CA MET A 204 26.03 7.98 2.96
C MET A 204 25.80 7.10 4.21
N SER A 205 25.91 7.70 5.38
CA SER A 205 25.52 7.13 6.68
C SER A 205 24.00 7.07 6.84
N GLY A 206 23.52 6.34 7.86
CA GLY A 206 22.09 6.29 8.17
C GLY A 206 21.49 7.68 8.47
N ASP A 207 22.27 8.55 9.13
CA ASP A 207 21.88 9.94 9.39
C ASP A 207 21.77 10.77 8.12
N GLU A 208 22.73 10.64 7.21
CA GLU A 208 22.73 11.36 5.93
C GLU A 208 21.57 10.91 5.04
N HIS A 209 21.28 9.59 5.01
CA HIS A 209 20.10 9.05 4.31
C HIS A 209 18.80 9.62 4.90
N ALA A 210 18.67 9.61 6.23
CA ALA A 210 17.50 10.14 6.92
C ALA A 210 17.32 11.64 6.66
N ALA A 211 18.40 12.43 6.72
CA ALA A 211 18.37 13.85 6.44
C ALA A 211 18.01 14.13 4.97
N ALA A 212 18.60 13.39 4.03
CA ALA A 212 18.29 13.54 2.60
C ALA A 212 16.81 13.25 2.30
N LEU A 213 16.25 12.20 2.90
CA LEU A 213 14.83 11.87 2.73
C LEU A 213 13.92 12.97 3.28
N ARG A 214 14.19 13.45 4.50
CA ARG A 214 13.42 14.53 5.14
C ARG A 214 13.49 15.84 4.34
N ASN A 215 14.66 16.19 3.82
CA ASN A 215 14.89 17.47 3.15
C ASN A 215 14.34 17.49 1.72
N SER A 216 14.47 16.38 0.99
CA SER A 216 14.03 16.31 -0.41
C SER A 216 12.55 15.95 -0.57
N ALA A 217 11.94 15.33 0.45
CA ALA A 217 10.54 14.92 0.48
C ALA A 217 10.06 14.32 -0.87
N PRO A 218 10.77 13.31 -1.42
CA PRO A 218 10.61 12.90 -2.82
C PRO A 218 9.25 12.26 -3.12
N LEU A 219 8.55 11.77 -2.09
CA LEU A 219 7.24 11.14 -2.22
C LEU A 219 6.09 12.14 -2.36
N VAL A 220 6.25 13.37 -1.87
CA VAL A 220 5.21 14.41 -1.93
C VAL A 220 4.77 14.70 -3.38
N PRO A 221 5.67 15.01 -4.34
CA PRO A 221 5.26 15.26 -5.71
C PRO A 221 4.68 14.02 -6.40
N LEU A 222 5.16 12.82 -6.06
CA LEU A 222 4.65 11.55 -6.62
C LEU A 222 3.22 11.27 -6.12
N SER A 223 2.99 11.45 -4.83
CA SER A 223 1.68 11.30 -4.22
C SER A 223 0.68 12.30 -4.78
N ALA A 224 1.07 13.58 -4.89
CA ALA A 224 0.23 14.61 -5.48
C ALA A 224 -0.15 14.26 -6.93
N ALA A 225 0.83 13.81 -7.74
CA ALA A 225 0.59 13.38 -9.12
C ALA A 225 -0.33 12.16 -9.20
N ALA A 226 -0.22 11.21 -8.26
CA ALA A 226 -1.08 10.02 -8.18
C ALA A 226 -2.41 10.24 -7.43
N ARG A 227 -2.68 11.46 -6.93
CA ARG A 227 -3.82 11.81 -6.05
C ARG A 227 -3.88 10.97 -4.75
N GLY A 228 -2.73 10.66 -4.18
CA GLY A 228 -2.60 9.84 -2.97
C GLY A 228 -2.59 8.33 -3.22
N ASN A 229 -2.72 7.88 -4.48
CA ASN A 229 -2.71 6.47 -4.83
C ASN A 229 -1.28 5.95 -5.02
N ILE A 230 -0.47 6.07 -3.99
CA ILE A 230 0.87 5.53 -3.95
C ILE A 230 1.10 4.86 -2.60
N ILE A 231 1.72 3.69 -2.62
CA ILE A 231 2.22 3.01 -1.42
C ILE A 231 3.73 2.84 -1.54
N VAL A 232 4.37 2.54 -0.40
CA VAL A 232 5.71 1.97 -0.40
C VAL A 232 5.62 0.46 -0.12
N GLY A 233 5.46 -0.34 -1.16
CA GLY A 233 5.20 -1.80 -1.07
C GLY A 233 6.39 -2.63 -0.62
N GLU A 234 7.59 -2.06 -0.66
CA GLU A 234 8.74 -2.63 0.01
C GLU A 234 9.72 -1.56 0.51
N TRP A 235 10.11 -1.69 1.76
CA TRP A 235 11.20 -0.96 2.39
C TRP A 235 11.74 -1.75 3.58
N SER A 236 12.92 -1.39 4.08
CA SER A 236 13.47 -2.03 5.28
C SER A 236 14.30 -1.06 6.13
N ALA A 237 14.72 -1.51 7.31
CA ALA A 237 15.67 -0.77 8.14
C ALA A 237 17.13 -1.04 7.73
N ALA A 238 17.35 -1.86 6.70
CA ALA A 238 18.67 -2.19 6.23
C ALA A 238 19.35 -0.99 5.56
N LEU A 239 20.63 -0.84 5.87
CA LEU A 239 21.54 0.09 5.23
C LEU A 239 22.68 -0.70 4.59
N ASN A 240 23.34 -0.13 3.60
CA ASN A 240 24.59 -0.72 3.11
C ASN A 240 25.56 -0.90 4.29
N PRO A 241 26.31 -2.03 4.38
CA PRO A 241 27.28 -2.21 5.46
C PRO A 241 28.29 -1.07 5.57
N ALA A 242 28.68 -0.45 4.46
CA ALA A 242 29.59 0.72 4.46
C ALA A 242 28.94 2.00 4.99
N SER A 243 27.61 2.10 4.99
CA SER A 243 26.87 3.21 5.61
C SER A 243 26.96 3.16 7.14
N LEU A 244 27.07 1.96 7.71
CA LEU A 244 27.23 1.73 9.14
C LEU A 244 28.68 2.04 9.52
N ARG A 245 28.99 3.34 9.67
CA ARG A 245 30.34 3.90 9.92
C ARG A 245 31.03 3.43 11.21
N SER A 246 30.38 2.56 11.99
CA SER A 246 30.88 1.98 13.23
C SER A 246 30.60 0.49 13.26
N ASN A 247 31.52 -0.26 13.87
CA ASN A 247 31.33 -1.68 14.18
C ASN A 247 30.63 -1.90 15.54
N GLU A 248 30.36 -0.84 16.29
CA GLU A 248 29.61 -0.93 17.55
C GLU A 248 28.13 -1.19 17.27
N ALA A 249 27.62 -2.33 17.76
CA ALA A 249 26.24 -2.75 17.52
C ALA A 249 25.20 -1.68 17.92
N GLY A 250 25.39 -1.01 19.06
CA GLY A 250 24.50 0.05 19.52
C GLY A 250 24.42 1.24 18.57
N GLU A 251 25.54 1.64 17.96
CA GLU A 251 25.58 2.72 16.97
C GLU A 251 24.95 2.29 15.65
N GLN A 252 25.16 1.05 15.22
CA GLN A 252 24.49 0.53 14.02
C GLN A 252 22.97 0.54 14.18
N ASP A 253 22.47 0.09 15.33
CA ASP A 253 21.04 0.10 15.63
C ASP A 253 20.49 1.52 15.76
N ARG A 254 21.28 2.46 16.30
CA ARG A 254 20.92 3.89 16.30
C ARG A 254 20.79 4.44 14.88
N GLN A 255 21.72 4.15 13.98
CA GLN A 255 21.62 4.59 12.57
C GLN A 255 20.41 3.98 11.85
N ARG A 256 20.17 2.68 12.03
CA ARG A 256 18.98 2.00 11.49
C ARG A 256 17.69 2.62 12.04
N ARG A 257 17.63 2.95 13.33
CA ARG A 257 16.48 3.59 13.97
C ARG A 257 16.20 4.99 13.41
N VAL A 258 17.24 5.80 13.24
CA VAL A 258 17.10 7.15 12.66
C VAL A 258 16.60 7.07 11.22
N TRP A 259 17.13 6.12 10.44
CA TRP A 259 16.71 5.86 9.06
C TRP A 259 15.26 5.35 8.99
N ALA A 260 14.92 4.29 9.74
CA ALA A 260 13.56 3.74 9.80
C ALA A 260 12.54 4.80 10.22
N ARG A 261 12.88 5.67 11.18
CA ARG A 261 11.97 6.75 11.59
C ARG A 261 11.72 7.76 10.47
N ALA A 262 12.78 8.17 9.75
CA ALA A 262 12.62 9.09 8.62
C ALA A 262 11.76 8.50 7.50
N GLN A 263 11.91 7.20 7.22
CA GLN A 263 11.08 6.46 6.28
C GLN A 263 9.61 6.46 6.71
N LEU A 264 9.32 6.03 7.94
CA LEU A 264 7.96 6.03 8.49
C LEU A 264 7.32 7.42 8.43
N ASP A 265 8.01 8.47 8.89
CA ASP A 265 7.49 9.84 8.86
C ASP A 265 7.17 10.29 7.42
N ALA A 266 7.99 9.91 6.43
CA ALA A 266 7.76 10.24 5.03
C ALA A 266 6.57 9.48 4.42
N TYR A 267 6.42 8.19 4.75
CA TYR A 267 5.36 7.35 4.21
C TYR A 267 4.00 7.73 4.78
N GLU A 268 3.89 7.89 6.10
CA GLU A 268 2.64 8.30 6.76
C GLU A 268 2.19 9.70 6.33
N ALA A 269 3.12 10.58 5.93
CA ALA A 269 2.78 11.92 5.46
C ALA A 269 2.34 11.96 3.99
N SER A 270 2.75 10.99 3.16
CA SER A 270 2.64 11.12 1.69
C SER A 270 1.98 9.92 1.01
N CYS A 271 1.94 8.74 1.59
CA CYS A 271 1.51 7.52 0.94
C CYS A 271 0.21 6.99 1.55
N GLY A 272 -0.55 6.23 0.77
CA GLY A 272 -1.73 5.50 1.25
C GLY A 272 -1.41 4.27 2.10
N GLY A 273 -0.12 3.98 2.34
CA GLY A 273 0.35 2.86 3.13
C GLY A 273 1.79 2.47 2.78
N TRP A 274 2.31 1.50 3.52
CA TRP A 274 3.66 0.97 3.35
C TRP A 274 3.75 -0.47 3.87
N PHE A 275 4.73 -1.23 3.38
CA PHE A 275 4.93 -2.63 3.74
C PHE A 275 6.42 -2.89 4.00
N PHE A 276 6.74 -3.30 5.23
CA PHE A 276 8.11 -3.63 5.61
C PHE A 276 8.51 -4.98 5.02
N TRP A 277 9.59 -5.00 4.25
CA TRP A 277 10.22 -6.20 3.74
C TRP A 277 11.31 -6.67 4.72
N THR A 278 11.07 -7.70 5.53
CA THR A 278 9.90 -8.59 5.63
C THR A 278 9.53 -8.85 7.10
N TRP A 279 8.39 -9.49 7.37
CA TRP A 279 7.96 -9.83 8.74
C TRP A 279 9.02 -10.63 9.50
N LYS A 280 9.53 -11.70 8.87
CA LYS A 280 10.56 -12.55 9.46
C LYS A 280 11.45 -13.26 8.46
N LYS A 281 12.63 -13.63 8.94
CA LYS A 281 13.64 -14.40 8.21
C LYS A 281 13.87 -15.77 8.88
N GLY A 282 14.69 -16.59 8.23
CA GLY A 282 15.05 -17.92 8.71
C GLY A 282 16.00 -17.85 9.89
N THR A 283 17.18 -18.42 9.74
CA THR A 283 18.16 -18.45 10.82
C THR A 283 18.94 -17.13 10.91
N GLY A 284 19.16 -16.66 12.14
CA GLY A 284 20.03 -15.52 12.44
C GLY A 284 19.25 -14.24 12.74
N TRP A 285 19.84 -13.40 13.58
CA TRP A 285 19.32 -12.07 13.91
C TRP A 285 19.57 -11.10 12.76
N ASP A 286 18.53 -10.40 12.32
CA ASP A 286 18.65 -9.39 11.27
C ASP A 286 17.64 -8.24 11.46
N ALA A 287 17.99 -7.30 12.33
CA ALA A 287 17.16 -6.12 12.57
C ALA A 287 17.13 -5.11 11.39
N GLY A 288 17.81 -5.39 10.27
CA GLY A 288 17.69 -4.62 9.04
C GLY A 288 16.53 -5.08 8.17
N TRP A 289 16.36 -6.40 8.03
CA TRP A 289 15.40 -7.03 7.10
C TRP A 289 14.28 -7.83 7.78
N CYS A 290 14.33 -8.05 9.09
CA CYS A 290 13.31 -8.76 9.86
C CYS A 290 12.56 -7.76 10.75
N ALA A 291 11.28 -7.50 10.46
CA ALA A 291 10.47 -6.57 11.24
C ALA A 291 10.37 -7.02 12.71
N LYS A 292 10.25 -8.32 12.96
CA LYS A 292 10.25 -8.89 14.31
C LYS A 292 11.53 -8.53 15.08
N ASP A 293 12.70 -8.72 14.48
CA ASP A 293 13.99 -8.38 15.11
C ASP A 293 14.17 -6.86 15.24
N ALA A 294 13.79 -6.10 14.21
CA ALA A 294 13.85 -4.64 14.24
C ALA A 294 13.00 -4.05 15.37
N THR A 295 11.89 -4.70 15.71
CA THR A 295 11.02 -4.30 16.83
C THR A 295 11.64 -4.64 18.17
N LEU A 296 12.20 -5.85 18.29
CA LEU A 296 12.94 -6.26 19.49
C LEU A 296 14.18 -5.39 19.75
N ALA A 297 14.83 -4.91 18.68
CA ALA A 297 15.95 -3.96 18.72
C ALA A 297 15.52 -2.50 18.99
N ALA A 298 14.22 -2.24 19.08
CA ALA A 298 13.64 -0.90 19.11
C ALA A 298 14.11 0.01 17.95
N ILE A 299 14.42 -0.58 16.79
CA ILE A 299 14.66 0.13 15.53
C ILE A 299 13.31 0.54 14.92
N LEU A 300 12.37 -0.39 14.87
CA LEU A 300 10.96 -0.06 14.66
C LEU A 300 10.32 0.33 16.00
N PRO A 301 9.37 1.29 15.99
CA PRO A 301 8.53 1.55 17.15
C PRO A 301 7.86 0.26 17.65
N ARG A 302 7.67 0.16 18.97
CA ARG A 302 6.90 -0.94 19.59
C ARG A 302 5.46 -1.02 19.10
N TRP A 303 4.95 0.10 18.58
CA TRP A 303 3.64 0.17 17.96
C TRP A 303 3.68 1.09 16.75
N ILE A 304 3.06 0.59 15.69
CA ILE A 304 2.91 1.25 14.41
C ILE A 304 1.43 1.64 14.23
N GLY A 305 1.19 2.80 13.61
CA GLY A 305 -0.17 3.29 13.32
C GLY A 305 -0.89 3.96 14.49
N GLY A 306 -2.13 4.37 14.25
CA GLY A 306 -2.97 5.03 15.24
C GLY A 306 -3.35 4.11 16.41
N ARG A 307 -3.15 4.58 17.65
CA ARG A 307 -3.66 3.91 18.86
C ARG A 307 -4.98 4.53 19.27
N ARG A 308 -6.00 3.71 19.53
CA ARG A 308 -7.21 4.20 20.21
C ARG A 308 -6.80 4.78 21.55
N LYS A 309 -6.97 6.09 21.77
CA LYS A 309 -6.88 6.67 23.12
C LYS A 309 -7.98 6.02 23.97
N SER A 310 -7.68 5.65 25.22
CA SER A 310 -8.69 5.11 26.16
C SER A 310 -9.86 6.05 26.42
N GLU A 311 -9.72 7.32 26.02
CA GLU A 311 -10.69 8.42 26.10
C GLU A 311 -11.48 8.66 24.80
N ILE A 312 -11.40 7.78 23.79
CA ILE A 312 -12.37 7.73 22.67
C ILE A 312 -13.75 7.24 23.20
N LYS A 313 -14.18 7.76 24.36
CA LYS A 313 -15.56 7.74 24.84
C LYS A 313 -16.34 8.95 24.31
N CYS A 314 -15.64 10.04 23.98
CA CYS A 314 -16.18 11.15 23.20
C CYS A 314 -15.63 11.07 21.78
N ILE A 315 -16.07 10.08 21.02
CA ILE A 315 -16.01 10.21 19.55
C ILE A 315 -16.76 11.52 19.23
N PRO A 316 -16.27 12.37 18.30
CA PRO A 316 -16.92 13.61 17.85
C PRO A 316 -18.31 13.42 17.18
N SER A 317 -19.17 12.55 17.70
CA SER A 317 -20.57 12.44 17.35
C SER A 317 -21.45 13.43 18.13
N ASP A 318 -20.89 14.25 19.02
CA ASP A 318 -21.62 15.39 19.60
C ASP A 318 -21.99 16.36 18.48
N PRO A 319 -23.29 16.51 18.14
CA PRO A 319 -23.73 17.39 17.07
C PRO A 319 -23.36 18.86 17.32
N GLY A 320 -23.09 19.26 18.58
CA GLY A 320 -22.63 20.59 18.93
C GLY A 320 -21.21 20.88 18.44
N TRP A 321 -20.28 19.94 18.66
CA TRP A 321 -18.88 20.12 18.29
C TRP A 321 -18.69 20.14 16.77
N LYS A 322 -19.28 19.17 16.05
CA LYS A 322 -19.25 19.15 14.57
C LYS A 322 -19.76 20.46 13.99
N ARG A 323 -20.89 20.98 14.49
CA ARG A 323 -21.47 22.24 14.03
C ARG A 323 -20.56 23.44 14.29
N GLN A 324 -19.97 23.54 15.48
CA GLN A 324 -19.05 24.63 15.81
C GLN A 324 -17.80 24.60 14.92
N ALA A 325 -17.21 23.42 14.73
CA ALA A 325 -16.04 23.24 13.88
C ALA A 325 -16.36 23.55 12.40
N GLN A 326 -17.50 23.08 11.90
CA GLN A 326 -17.98 23.39 10.55
C GLN A 326 -18.23 24.89 10.35
N SER A 327 -18.88 25.57 11.30
CA SER A 327 -19.12 27.03 11.21
C SER A 327 -17.80 27.80 11.19
N ALA A 328 -16.84 27.45 12.06
CA ALA A 328 -15.52 28.08 12.06
C ALA A 328 -14.76 27.85 10.74
N ALA A 329 -14.80 26.63 10.20
CA ALA A 329 -14.18 26.28 8.93
C ALA A 329 -14.84 27.03 7.75
N LEU A 330 -16.17 27.13 7.75
CA LEU A 330 -16.92 27.86 6.74
C LEU A 330 -16.58 29.36 6.76
N ASP A 331 -16.45 29.96 7.95
CA ASP A 331 -16.12 31.39 8.06
C ASP A 331 -14.68 31.67 7.61
N GLN A 332 -13.73 30.78 7.90
CA GLN A 332 -12.37 30.85 7.35
C GLN A 332 -12.38 30.73 5.82
N HIS A 333 -13.16 29.77 5.28
CA HIS A 333 -13.31 29.59 3.85
C HIS A 333 -13.87 30.84 3.17
N LYS A 334 -14.96 31.41 3.69
CA LYS A 334 -15.55 32.68 3.21
C LYS A 334 -14.51 33.80 3.23
N HIS A 335 -13.79 33.97 4.34
CA HIS A 335 -12.82 35.06 4.50
C HIS A 335 -11.65 34.94 3.51
N TYR A 336 -11.12 33.73 3.33
CA TYR A 336 -10.03 33.48 2.39
C TYR A 336 -10.42 33.77 0.94
N TRP A 337 -11.65 33.39 0.54
CA TRP A 337 -12.13 33.55 -0.83
C TRP A 337 -12.83 34.89 -1.11
N ALA A 338 -13.17 35.67 -0.08
CA ALA A 338 -13.78 37.01 -0.19
C ALA A 338 -12.99 37.96 -1.11
N SER A 339 -11.66 37.89 -1.08
CA SER A 339 -10.78 38.74 -1.90
C SER A 339 -10.38 38.10 -3.24
N ARG A 340 -10.81 36.86 -3.50
CA ARG A 340 -10.33 36.02 -4.62
C ARG A 340 -11.40 35.69 -5.68
N GLY A 341 -12.66 36.07 -5.43
CA GLY A 341 -13.70 36.14 -6.48
C GLY A 341 -14.32 34.81 -6.91
N THR A 342 -14.10 33.71 -6.19
CA THR A 342 -14.59 32.38 -6.54
C THR A 342 -15.18 31.66 -5.33
N TYR A 343 -16.38 32.02 -4.92
CA TYR A 343 -17.24 31.10 -4.16
C TYR A 343 -18.69 31.46 -4.45
N ASN A 344 -19.53 30.46 -4.73
CA ASN A 344 -20.94 30.71 -5.04
C ASN A 344 -21.87 29.60 -4.58
N GLU A 345 -21.33 28.49 -4.07
CA GLU A 345 -22.12 27.34 -3.63
C GLU A 345 -21.67 26.84 -2.26
N LEU A 346 -21.55 27.74 -1.27
CA LEU A 346 -21.05 27.45 0.08
C LEU A 346 -21.70 26.23 0.76
N TRP A 347 -22.95 25.94 0.40
CA TRP A 347 -23.66 24.74 0.85
C TRP A 347 -22.95 23.43 0.43
N ARG A 348 -22.20 23.43 -0.69
CA ARG A 348 -21.33 22.32 -1.11
C ARG A 348 -20.16 22.16 -0.18
N PHE A 349 -19.51 23.26 0.22
CA PHE A 349 -18.46 23.21 1.24
C PHE A 349 -19.00 22.63 2.55
N GLU A 350 -20.16 23.10 3.03
CA GLU A 350 -20.78 22.57 4.24
C GLU A 350 -21.13 21.08 4.11
N SER A 351 -21.72 20.67 2.98
CA SER A 351 -22.05 19.28 2.68
C SER A 351 -20.79 18.40 2.62
N GLY A 352 -19.74 18.87 1.96
CA GLY A 352 -18.43 18.23 1.91
C GLY A 352 -17.85 18.04 3.30
N TYR A 353 -17.80 19.12 4.10
CA TYR A 353 -17.30 19.09 5.47
C TYR A 353 -18.02 18.06 6.33
N SER A 354 -19.36 18.05 6.26
CA SER A 354 -20.14 17.06 7.01
C SER A 354 -19.86 15.64 6.56
N THR A 355 -19.74 15.40 5.25
CA THR A 355 -19.45 14.08 4.69
C THR A 355 -18.05 13.59 5.08
N GLY A 356 -17.03 14.44 4.96
CA GLY A 356 -15.66 14.09 5.34
C GLY A 356 -15.51 13.81 6.82
N TRP A 357 -16.19 14.58 7.67
CA TRP A 357 -16.26 14.32 9.10
C TRP A 357 -16.90 12.96 9.40
N ASP A 358 -18.09 12.70 8.84
CA ASP A 358 -18.82 11.47 9.11
C ASP A 358 -18.08 10.23 8.60
N ASP A 359 -17.43 10.34 7.43
CA ASP A 359 -16.59 9.27 6.89
C ASP A 359 -15.35 9.05 7.76
N ALA A 360 -14.66 10.09 8.24
CA ALA A 360 -13.55 9.92 9.19
C ALA A 360 -13.99 9.16 10.44
N ILE A 361 -15.14 9.54 11.01
CA ILE A 361 -15.71 8.88 12.19
C ILE A 361 -16.09 7.43 11.89
N LEU A 362 -16.69 7.17 10.73
CA LEU A 362 -17.04 5.81 10.29
C LEU A 362 -15.82 4.89 10.29
N PHE A 363 -14.69 5.33 9.72
CA PHE A 363 -13.45 4.54 9.69
C PHE A 363 -12.83 4.41 11.10
N MET A 364 -12.71 5.50 11.85
CA MET A 364 -12.14 5.46 13.21
C MET A 364 -12.91 4.57 14.18
N THR A 365 -14.23 4.47 13.99
CA THR A 365 -15.14 3.69 14.83
C THR A 365 -15.46 2.31 14.24
N PHE A 366 -14.92 2.01 13.06
CA PHE A 366 -15.01 0.68 12.49
C PHE A 366 -14.42 -0.31 13.50
N ASN A 367 -15.25 -1.27 13.90
CA ASN A 367 -14.90 -2.24 14.92
C ASN A 367 -14.47 -3.54 14.23
N ASP A 368 -13.17 -3.67 14.00
CA ASP A 368 -12.53 -4.83 13.36
C ASP A 368 -11.96 -5.85 14.37
N ASN A 369 -12.37 -5.78 15.64
CA ASN A 369 -11.80 -6.54 16.76
C ASN A 369 -10.28 -6.30 16.99
N GLY A 370 -9.67 -5.37 16.25
CA GLY A 370 -8.25 -5.03 16.34
C GLY A 370 -7.96 -3.93 17.37
N PRO A 371 -6.75 -3.92 17.96
CA PRO A 371 -6.31 -2.84 18.85
C PRO A 371 -6.00 -1.52 18.14
N SER A 372 -5.84 -1.55 16.80
CA SER A 372 -5.57 -0.38 15.97
C SER A 372 -6.84 0.42 15.65
N VAL A 373 -6.63 1.65 15.23
CA VAL A 373 -7.67 2.51 14.65
C VAL A 373 -7.60 2.33 13.15
N SER A 374 -8.74 2.07 12.51
CA SER A 374 -8.80 2.07 11.05
C SER A 374 -8.79 3.52 10.55
N GLU A 375 -7.89 3.80 9.62
CA GLU A 375 -7.82 5.07 8.89
C GLU A 375 -8.44 4.90 7.50
N LEU A 376 -9.00 5.98 6.95
CA LEU A 376 -9.40 5.99 5.55
C LEU A 376 -8.15 6.01 4.65
N GLY A 377 -7.75 4.83 4.17
CA GLY A 377 -6.75 4.70 3.12
C GLY A 377 -7.22 5.30 1.79
N PHE A 378 -6.28 5.77 0.97
CA PHE A 378 -6.53 6.31 -0.38
C PHE A 378 -7.68 7.35 -0.44
N ARG A 379 -7.65 8.32 0.47
CA ARG A 379 -8.67 9.38 0.62
C ARG A 379 -9.08 10.03 -0.71
N GLY A 380 -8.16 10.20 -1.65
CA GLY A 380 -8.45 10.74 -2.98
C GLY A 380 -9.48 9.92 -3.78
N GLU A 381 -9.39 8.60 -3.75
CA GLU A 381 -10.36 7.70 -4.43
C GLU A 381 -11.71 7.69 -3.71
N TRP A 382 -11.68 7.71 -2.39
CA TRP A 382 -12.90 7.81 -1.60
C TRP A 382 -13.64 9.14 -1.85
N LEU A 383 -12.89 10.25 -1.86
CA LEU A 383 -13.42 11.57 -2.19
C LEU A 383 -14.04 11.61 -3.59
N LYS A 384 -13.41 11.00 -4.61
CA LYS A 384 -14.02 10.93 -5.95
C LYS A 384 -15.39 10.24 -5.94
N ARG A 385 -15.53 9.15 -5.18
CA ARG A 385 -16.82 8.46 -5.03
C ARG A 385 -17.85 9.38 -4.38
N ARG A 386 -17.47 10.07 -3.30
CA ARG A 386 -18.33 11.07 -2.63
C ARG A 386 -18.71 12.24 -3.52
N VAL A 387 -17.79 12.72 -4.35
CA VAL A 387 -18.07 13.75 -5.35
C VAL A 387 -19.06 13.25 -6.39
N ALA A 388 -18.92 12.01 -6.88
CA ALA A 388 -19.86 11.41 -7.83
C ALA A 388 -21.27 11.25 -7.22
N ASP A 389 -21.36 10.78 -5.98
CA ASP A 389 -22.62 10.70 -5.23
C ASP A 389 -23.25 12.09 -5.08
N HIS A 390 -22.46 13.09 -4.68
CA HIS A 390 -22.92 14.47 -4.51
C HIS A 390 -23.40 15.09 -5.83
N ILE A 391 -22.70 14.86 -6.94
CA ILE A 391 -23.12 15.30 -8.28
C ILE A 391 -24.43 14.63 -8.69
N THR A 392 -24.61 13.34 -8.37
CA THR A 392 -25.83 12.60 -8.71
C THR A 392 -27.05 13.18 -7.99
N VAL A 393 -26.89 13.61 -6.73
CA VAL A 393 -27.98 14.16 -5.92
C VAL A 393 -28.23 15.65 -6.21
N HIS A 394 -27.18 16.44 -6.37
CA HIS A 394 -27.27 17.92 -6.38
C HIS A 394 -26.84 18.59 -7.70
N GLY A 395 -26.54 17.79 -8.72
CA GLY A 395 -26.07 18.27 -10.01
C GLY A 395 -24.60 18.72 -10.01
N LYS A 396 -24.02 18.74 -11.21
CA LYS A 396 -22.64 19.20 -11.47
C LYS A 396 -22.61 20.71 -11.67
N SER A 397 -21.59 21.37 -11.12
CA SER A 397 -21.30 22.79 -11.33
C SER A 397 -19.80 23.03 -11.46
N GLY A 398 -19.39 24.27 -11.77
CA GLY A 398 -18.00 24.70 -11.73
C GLY A 398 -17.40 24.81 -10.32
N ASN A 399 -18.23 24.74 -9.27
CA ASN A 399 -17.80 24.90 -7.87
C ASN A 399 -17.75 23.57 -7.11
N ILE A 400 -17.63 22.43 -7.79
CA ILE A 400 -17.53 21.12 -7.12
C ILE A 400 -16.30 21.03 -6.20
N TRP A 401 -15.25 21.81 -6.49
CA TRP A 401 -14.06 21.93 -5.67
C TRP A 401 -14.37 22.44 -4.25
N GLU A 402 -15.48 23.19 -4.04
CA GLU A 402 -15.91 23.61 -2.71
C GLU A 402 -16.29 22.39 -1.85
N PHE A 403 -16.95 21.39 -2.43
CA PHE A 403 -17.25 20.11 -1.76
C PHE A 403 -15.97 19.36 -1.42
N GLU A 404 -15.03 19.24 -2.36
CA GLU A 404 -13.75 18.57 -2.14
C GLU A 404 -12.93 19.24 -1.03
N HIS A 405 -12.91 20.57 -1.03
CA HIS A 405 -12.23 21.35 0.01
C HIS A 405 -12.90 21.14 1.38
N GLY A 406 -14.23 21.22 1.43
CA GLY A 406 -15.01 20.94 2.64
C GLY A 406 -14.72 19.53 3.18
N PHE A 407 -14.79 18.52 2.30
CA PHE A 407 -14.55 17.12 2.66
C PHE A 407 -13.19 16.92 3.33
N ASN A 408 -12.11 17.40 2.71
CA ASN A 408 -10.77 17.23 3.28
C ASN A 408 -10.66 17.93 4.65
N GLN A 409 -11.19 19.15 4.78
CA GLN A 409 -11.14 19.89 6.03
C GLN A 409 -11.98 19.24 7.14
N GLY A 410 -13.15 18.70 6.80
CA GLY A 410 -14.00 17.96 7.74
C GLY A 410 -13.34 16.68 8.23
N PHE A 411 -12.71 15.93 7.31
CA PHE A 411 -11.95 14.73 7.63
C PHE A 411 -10.77 15.04 8.56
N ASP A 412 -9.91 16.00 8.18
CA ASP A 412 -8.72 16.37 8.96
C ASP A 412 -9.08 16.86 10.37
N THR A 413 -10.17 17.62 10.50
CA THR A 413 -10.64 18.11 11.80
C THR A 413 -11.13 16.97 12.69
N ALA A 414 -11.89 16.02 12.13
CA ALA A 414 -12.38 14.86 12.89
C ALA A 414 -11.22 13.97 13.34
N TRP A 415 -10.24 13.74 12.46
CA TRP A 415 -9.06 12.93 12.75
C TRP A 415 -8.18 13.56 13.84
N ALA A 416 -7.86 14.85 13.71
CA ALA A 416 -7.09 15.60 14.72
C ALA A 416 -7.82 15.75 16.07
N GLY A 417 -9.15 15.63 16.08
CA GLY A 417 -9.94 15.59 17.31
C GLY A 417 -9.87 14.26 18.06
N ALA A 418 -9.54 13.17 17.37
CA ALA A 418 -9.51 11.81 17.93
C ALA A 418 -8.12 11.34 18.39
N PHE A 419 -7.05 11.85 17.77
CA PHE A 419 -5.64 11.48 18.01
C PHE A 419 -4.78 12.71 18.29
#